data_AF-A0AAW0U9W2-F1
#
_entry.id   AF-A0AAW0U9W2-F1
#
_cell.length_a   1.000
_cell.length_b   1.000
_cell.length_c   1.000
_cell.angle_alpha   90.00
_cell.angle_beta   90.00
_cell.angle_gamma   90.00
#
_symmetry.space_group_name_H-M   'P 1'
#
loop_
_entity.id
_entity.type
_entity.pdbx_description
1 polymer ?
#
loop_
_entity_poly.entity_id
_entity_poly.type
_entity_poly.pdbx_seq_one_letter_code
_entity_poly.pdbx_strand_id
1 'polypeptide(L)'
;MRPFCFIVAVSHLLHCLAPHACHAFCGISSRRKVDQTLLTSTRSASNFSMDLRTKCEYAGVHGAARRACLRSREMAGVLLEAAWMGVTHCQHLMLHERWNCSLGRSRRRIMKQAFPETAFLQALSAASVTQVVSRSCAQGHLTRCSCDNTASATPADSRRAWRWGGCGDNVRYGQKLAERFFIGKRKDGRKKEGQTSAELKAAVSQEYSRSRDFKSQIDVHNACVGIKTVASAAKKTCKCHGPSGSCVMKTCWIQLPAFIASGETLKSLYQRSSLGRTINEAQITNRASRPRYPRTSGDRRLKGRGGGTRRSGRQRSIRNNILKVSSERCVSQRGGKGWGVLGDPSQLVYLDASPNFCYKNKYGPGTRGRSCEKGQSCSDVCCGRGYDTSVAEVTEPCKCRVVWCCEVKCLNCTRVAELYTCK
;
A
#
# COMPACT_ATOMS: atom_id res chain seq x y z
N MET A 1 54.74 4.23 34.97
CA MET A 1 53.81 5.27 35.48
C MET A 1 53.34 6.11 34.30
N ARG A 2 52.02 6.22 34.12
CA ARG A 2 51.37 7.14 33.15
C ARG A 2 51.37 8.57 33.74
N PRO A 3 51.30 9.60 32.89
CA PRO A 3 50.45 10.74 33.19
C PRO A 3 49.21 10.73 32.29
N PHE A 4 48.09 11.01 32.94
CA PHE A 4 46.73 11.16 32.44
C PHE A 4 46.43 12.65 32.15
N CYS A 5 45.25 12.88 31.54
CA CYS A 5 44.48 14.15 31.44
C CYS A 5 44.74 15.02 30.20
N PHE A 6 43.76 15.49 29.43
CA PHE A 6 42.30 15.36 29.41
C PHE A 6 41.85 15.66 27.96
N ILE A 7 41.28 14.69 27.23
CA ILE A 7 40.44 14.98 26.06
C ILE A 7 39.02 14.68 26.50
N VAL A 8 38.27 15.75 26.77
CA VAL A 8 36.85 15.69 27.08
C VAL A 8 36.11 15.20 25.83
N ALA A 9 35.36 14.12 26.00
CA ALA A 9 34.56 13.47 24.99
C ALA A 9 33.44 14.39 24.48
N VAL A 10 33.58 14.88 23.24
CA VAL A 10 32.43 15.34 22.42
C VAL A 10 31.96 14.14 21.59
N SER A 11 31.32 13.17 22.25
CA SER A 11 30.77 11.96 21.60
C SER A 11 29.24 11.98 21.50
N HIS A 12 28.61 13.15 21.46
CA HIS A 12 27.17 13.27 21.30
C HIS A 12 26.79 14.47 20.42
N LEU A 13 27.19 14.49 19.13
CA LEU A 13 26.59 15.41 18.14
C LEU A 13 26.90 15.08 16.66
N LEU A 14 27.13 13.81 16.31
CA LEU A 14 27.40 13.39 14.92
C LEU A 14 26.58 12.16 14.50
N HIS A 15 25.25 12.27 14.55
CA HIS A 15 24.34 11.25 13.97
C HIS A 15 23.19 11.85 13.14
N CYS A 16 23.38 13.01 12.51
CA CYS A 16 22.35 13.62 11.65
C CYS A 16 22.89 14.26 10.36
N LEU A 17 23.86 13.64 9.69
CA LEU A 17 24.33 14.08 8.36
C LEU A 17 24.30 12.94 7.32
N ALA A 18 23.15 12.28 7.21
CA ALA A 18 22.81 11.49 6.02
C ALA A 18 21.34 11.77 5.63
N PRO A 19 21.06 12.53 4.56
CA PRO A 19 19.69 12.79 4.07
C PRO A 19 19.07 11.57 3.35
N HIS A 20 19.66 10.39 3.46
CA HIS A 20 19.35 9.25 2.60
C HIS A 20 18.08 8.51 3.06
N ALA A 21 16.98 8.77 2.32
CA ALA A 21 15.85 7.87 2.07
C ALA A 21 15.16 7.22 3.30
N CYS A 22 14.65 8.03 4.22
CA CYS A 22 13.54 7.58 5.07
C CYS A 22 12.23 7.65 4.26
N HIS A 23 11.81 6.52 3.68
CA HIS A 23 10.45 6.33 3.14
C HIS A 23 9.42 6.84 4.16
N ALA A 24 8.48 7.69 3.73
CA ALA A 24 7.46 8.19 4.66
C ALA A 24 6.36 7.14 4.79
N PHE A 25 6.16 6.67 6.01
CA PHE A 25 5.14 5.69 6.38
C PHE A 25 3.99 6.39 7.11
N CYS A 26 2.80 5.79 7.04
CA CYS A 26 1.62 6.21 7.78
C CYS A 26 0.88 4.97 8.32
N GLY A 27 0.48 5.00 9.58
CA GLY A 27 -0.25 3.91 10.23
C GLY A 27 0.54 2.60 10.27
N ILE A 28 -0.07 1.53 9.76
CA ILE A 28 0.41 0.14 9.87
C ILE A 28 1.74 -0.16 9.17
N SER A 29 2.13 0.65 8.17
CA SER A 29 3.45 0.55 7.53
C SER A 29 4.58 1.25 8.30
N SER A 30 4.26 1.99 9.36
CA SER A 30 5.25 2.69 10.21
C SER A 30 6.22 1.74 10.90
N ARG A 31 7.39 2.19 11.36
CA ARG A 31 8.28 1.37 12.22
C ARG A 31 8.05 1.59 13.73
N ARG A 32 7.11 2.48 14.11
CA ARG A 32 6.74 2.78 15.51
C ARG A 32 5.63 1.86 16.04
N LYS A 33 5.34 1.97 17.34
CA LYS A 33 4.21 1.28 17.97
C LYS A 33 2.92 1.87 17.39
N VAL A 34 2.05 0.99 16.92
CA VAL A 34 0.68 1.33 16.53
C VAL A 34 -0.20 0.68 17.60
N ASP A 35 -0.97 1.50 18.31
CA ASP A 35 -1.79 1.05 19.43
C ASP A 35 -3.27 1.24 19.08
N GLN A 36 -3.99 0.13 18.93
CA GLN A 36 -5.35 0.14 18.41
C GLN A 36 -6.37 0.71 19.39
N THR A 37 -6.17 0.50 20.69
CA THR A 37 -7.05 1.07 21.72
C THR A 37 -6.95 2.59 21.67
N LEU A 38 -5.73 3.12 21.58
CA LEU A 38 -5.50 4.56 21.44
C LEU A 38 -6.06 5.10 20.12
N LEU A 39 -5.92 4.40 18.99
CA LEU A 39 -6.54 4.82 17.72
C LEU A 39 -8.07 4.85 17.79
N THR A 40 -8.68 3.94 18.53
CA THR A 40 -10.14 3.86 18.67
C THR A 40 -10.66 4.92 19.64
N SER A 41 -9.98 5.11 20.78
CA SER A 41 -10.30 6.18 21.75
C SER A 41 -10.07 7.58 21.17
N THR A 42 -9.11 7.74 20.26
CA THR A 42 -8.84 9.04 19.62
C THR A 42 -9.82 9.44 18.53
N ARG A 43 -10.61 8.48 18.02
CA ARG A 43 -11.68 8.70 17.05
C ARG A 43 -13.01 9.13 17.68
N SER A 44 -13.25 8.77 18.95
CA SER A 44 -14.41 9.26 19.71
C SER A 44 -14.23 10.74 20.04
N ALA A 45 -15.32 11.52 19.90
CA ALA A 45 -15.37 12.98 19.79
C ALA A 45 -14.83 13.81 20.98
N SER A 46 -14.20 13.19 21.99
CA SER A 46 -13.65 13.86 23.17
C SER A 46 -12.15 14.20 23.03
N ASN A 47 -11.70 14.77 21.90
CA ASN A 47 -10.26 14.96 21.64
C ASN A 47 -9.84 16.36 21.16
N PHE A 48 -10.45 17.40 21.73
CA PHE A 48 -9.94 18.77 21.58
C PHE A 48 -8.65 19.03 22.38
N SER A 49 -8.35 18.21 23.42
CA SER A 49 -7.25 18.44 24.37
C SER A 49 -5.93 17.73 24.04
N MET A 50 -5.92 16.72 23.16
CA MET A 50 -4.68 16.00 22.86
C MET A 50 -3.74 16.85 22.00
N ASP A 51 -2.49 17.02 22.46
CA ASP A 51 -1.45 17.76 21.75
C ASP A 51 -1.22 17.23 20.32
N LEU A 52 -0.91 18.17 19.42
CA LEU A 52 -0.71 17.91 17.99
C LEU A 52 0.42 16.89 17.74
N ARG A 53 1.51 16.96 18.52
CA ARG A 53 2.64 16.05 18.37
C ARG A 53 2.25 14.62 18.72
N THR A 54 1.48 14.45 19.79
CA THR A 54 0.96 13.15 20.24
C THR A 54 0.03 12.53 19.20
N LYS A 55 -0.90 13.32 18.63
CA LYS A 55 -1.76 12.86 17.52
C LYS A 55 -0.95 12.34 16.33
N CYS A 56 0.08 13.08 15.92
CA CYS A 56 0.97 12.66 14.84
C CYS A 56 1.80 11.42 15.18
N GLU A 57 2.13 11.21 16.46
CA GLU A 57 2.82 10.00 16.89
C GLU A 57 1.91 8.78 16.86
N TYR A 58 0.64 8.91 17.26
CA TYR A 58 -0.35 7.85 17.20
C TYR A 58 -0.77 7.50 15.77
N ALA A 59 -0.84 8.49 14.87
CA ALA A 59 -0.99 8.24 13.43
C ALA A 59 0.20 7.48 12.82
N GLY A 60 1.29 7.29 13.58
CA GLY A 60 2.46 6.54 13.16
C GLY A 60 3.22 7.20 12.02
N VAL A 61 3.06 8.51 11.80
CA VAL A 61 3.61 9.19 10.63
C VAL A 61 5.10 9.53 10.77
N HIS A 62 5.83 9.44 9.66
CA HIS A 62 7.26 9.73 9.57
C HIS A 62 7.60 10.63 8.37
N GLY A 63 8.84 11.14 8.33
CA GLY A 63 9.36 11.87 7.17
C GLY A 63 8.45 13.00 6.69
N ALA A 64 8.08 12.95 5.40
CA ALA A 64 7.18 13.94 4.79
C ALA A 64 5.76 13.92 5.40
N ALA A 65 5.25 12.74 5.78
CA ALA A 65 3.94 12.61 6.42
C ALA A 65 3.94 13.25 7.81
N ARG A 66 5.00 13.08 8.62
CA ARG A 66 5.12 13.75 9.93
C ARG A 66 5.17 15.27 9.79
N ARG A 67 5.97 15.77 8.84
CA ARG A 67 6.01 17.21 8.53
C ARG A 67 4.68 17.75 8.01
N ALA A 68 3.87 16.93 7.36
CA ALA A 68 2.52 17.34 6.94
C ALA A 68 1.56 17.35 8.12
N CYS A 69 1.60 16.31 8.96
CA CYS A 69 0.78 16.17 10.16
C CYS A 69 0.98 17.34 11.14
N LEU A 70 2.23 17.75 11.39
CA LEU A 70 2.54 18.85 12.30
C LEU A 70 2.20 20.25 11.74
N ARG A 71 1.71 20.37 10.49
CA ARG A 71 1.35 21.68 9.91
C ARG A 71 0.02 22.21 10.41
N SER A 72 -0.91 21.33 10.75
CA SER A 72 -2.26 21.75 11.10
C SER A 72 -2.99 20.64 11.86
N ARG A 73 -3.91 21.04 12.75
CA ARG A 73 -4.70 20.10 13.55
C ARG A 73 -5.64 19.25 12.68
N GLU A 74 -6.16 19.83 11.61
CA GLU A 74 -7.03 19.15 10.64
C GLU A 74 -6.26 18.02 9.93
N MET A 75 -5.05 18.31 9.46
CA MET A 75 -4.21 17.28 8.81
C MET A 75 -3.85 16.16 9.77
N ALA A 76 -3.56 16.47 11.04
CA ALA A 76 -3.32 15.45 12.04
C ALA A 76 -4.53 14.54 12.28
N GLY A 77 -5.73 15.11 12.36
CA GLY A 77 -6.98 14.34 12.44
C GLY A 77 -7.18 13.43 11.24
N VAL A 78 -7.05 13.97 10.02
CA VAL A 78 -7.19 13.20 8.77
C VAL A 78 -6.20 12.04 8.68
N LEU A 79 -4.94 12.23 9.11
CA LEU A 79 -3.93 11.16 9.08
C LEU A 79 -4.13 10.12 10.18
N LEU A 80 -4.71 10.53 11.31
CA LEU A 80 -5.11 9.61 12.37
C LEU A 80 -6.26 8.71 11.90
N GLU A 81 -7.27 9.28 11.25
CA GLU A 81 -8.35 8.53 10.61
C GLU A 81 -7.83 7.56 9.54
N ALA A 82 -6.86 7.99 8.71
CA ALA A 82 -6.23 7.12 7.72
C ALA A 82 -5.46 5.95 8.36
N ALA A 83 -4.82 6.17 9.51
CA ALA A 83 -4.14 5.12 10.26
C ALA A 83 -5.14 4.13 10.88
N TRP A 84 -6.22 4.63 11.47
CA TRP A 84 -7.31 3.82 12.03
C TRP A 84 -7.99 2.97 10.94
N MET A 85 -8.32 3.58 9.78
CA MET A 85 -8.89 2.89 8.63
C MET A 85 -7.97 1.78 8.12
N GLY A 86 -6.65 2.03 8.08
CA GLY A 86 -5.67 1.00 7.70
C GLY A 86 -5.65 -0.19 8.68
N VAL A 87 -5.60 0.06 9.99
CA VAL A 87 -5.56 -1.00 11.01
C VAL A 87 -6.79 -1.88 10.96
N THR A 88 -7.97 -1.26 11.01
CA THR A 88 -9.24 -1.98 11.13
C THR A 88 -9.52 -2.84 9.91
N HIS A 89 -9.31 -2.30 8.71
CA HIS A 89 -9.46 -3.07 7.49
C HIS A 89 -8.38 -4.16 7.34
N CYS A 90 -7.15 -3.93 7.78
CA CYS A 90 -6.10 -4.95 7.73
C CYS A 90 -6.48 -6.17 8.58
N GLN A 91 -6.97 -5.95 9.80
CA GLN A 91 -7.39 -7.03 10.69
C GLN A 91 -8.62 -7.76 10.16
N HIS A 92 -9.59 -7.01 9.61
CA HIS A 92 -10.78 -7.59 8.99
C HIS A 92 -10.42 -8.48 7.79
N LEU A 93 -9.61 -7.97 6.85
CA LEU A 93 -9.22 -8.69 5.63
C LEU A 93 -8.27 -9.88 5.88
N MET A 94 -7.59 -9.89 7.03
CA MET A 94 -6.65 -10.95 7.40
C MET A 94 -7.18 -11.86 8.52
N LEU A 95 -8.45 -11.71 8.92
CA LEU A 95 -9.04 -12.41 10.07
C LEU A 95 -8.91 -13.93 9.94
N HIS A 96 -9.12 -14.46 8.73
CA HIS A 96 -9.07 -15.89 8.43
C HIS A 96 -7.73 -16.37 7.86
N GLU A 97 -6.69 -15.53 7.93
CA GLU A 97 -5.34 -15.90 7.53
C GLU A 97 -4.52 -16.35 8.73
N ARG A 98 -3.46 -17.13 8.50
CA ARG A 98 -2.52 -17.53 9.56
C ARG A 98 -1.86 -16.32 10.23
N TRP A 99 -1.61 -15.24 9.49
CA TRP A 99 -1.23 -13.94 10.03
C TRP A 99 -2.41 -12.97 9.98
N ASN A 100 -2.94 -12.58 11.13
CA ASN A 100 -4.18 -11.79 11.26
C ASN A 100 -3.96 -10.27 11.38
N CYS A 101 -2.91 -9.75 10.75
CA CYS A 101 -2.50 -8.36 10.96
C CYS A 101 -2.22 -7.99 12.43
N SER A 102 -1.62 -8.91 13.19
CA SER A 102 -1.24 -8.67 14.59
C SER A 102 -0.33 -7.42 14.71
N LEU A 103 -0.67 -6.50 15.62
CA LEU A 103 0.08 -5.26 15.85
C LEU A 103 1.22 -5.44 16.88
N GLY A 104 1.89 -4.35 17.22
CA GLY A 104 2.94 -4.34 18.26
C GLY A 104 4.35 -4.70 17.76
N ARG A 105 5.09 -5.48 18.56
CA ARG A 105 6.52 -5.78 18.28
C ARG A 105 6.72 -6.70 17.08
N SER A 106 5.84 -7.70 16.89
CA SER A 106 5.83 -8.61 15.74
C SER A 106 5.71 -7.84 14.42
N ARG A 107 4.75 -6.93 14.33
CA ARG A 107 4.56 -6.00 13.20
C ARG A 107 5.78 -5.12 12.93
N ARG A 108 6.43 -4.58 13.97
CA ARG A 108 7.68 -3.80 13.77
C ARG A 108 8.79 -4.65 13.15
N ARG A 109 8.86 -5.93 13.47
CA ARG A 109 9.84 -6.87 12.92
C ARG A 109 9.46 -7.32 11.51
N ILE A 110 8.18 -7.59 11.24
CA ILE A 110 7.72 -7.99 9.91
C ILE A 110 8.05 -6.90 8.88
N MET A 111 7.80 -5.62 9.20
CA MET A 111 8.09 -4.47 8.33
C MET A 111 9.58 -4.24 8.01
N LYS A 112 10.51 -4.89 8.73
CA LYS A 112 11.94 -4.87 8.38
C LYS A 112 12.29 -5.86 7.27
N GLN A 113 11.40 -6.80 6.97
CA GLN A 113 11.58 -7.82 5.93
C GLN A 113 10.70 -7.47 4.74
N ALA A 114 10.87 -8.19 3.63
CA ALA A 114 10.07 -7.98 2.43
C ALA A 114 9.22 -9.22 2.16
N PHE A 115 8.35 -9.57 3.11
CA PHE A 115 7.35 -10.63 2.97
C PHE A 115 6.10 -10.14 2.22
N PRO A 116 5.28 -11.04 1.66
CA PRO A 116 3.95 -10.71 1.12
C PRO A 116 3.11 -9.83 2.06
N GLU A 117 3.13 -10.09 3.38
CA GLU A 117 2.34 -9.33 4.36
C GLU A 117 2.81 -7.87 4.42
N THR A 118 4.11 -7.64 4.26
CA THR A 118 4.67 -6.28 4.24
C THR A 118 4.31 -5.54 2.97
N ALA A 119 4.25 -6.23 1.84
CA ALA A 119 3.77 -5.68 0.57
C ALA A 119 2.32 -5.20 0.69
N PHE A 120 1.47 -6.04 1.28
CA PHE A 120 0.07 -5.71 1.58
C PHE A 120 -0.04 -4.52 2.54
N LEU A 121 0.73 -4.51 3.63
CA LEU A 121 0.75 -3.40 4.59
C LEU A 121 1.16 -2.06 3.95
N GLN A 122 2.14 -2.06 3.05
CA GLN A 122 2.53 -0.84 2.33
C GLN A 122 1.42 -0.34 1.40
N ALA A 123 0.83 -1.25 0.62
CA ALA A 123 -0.24 -0.91 -0.31
C ALA A 123 -1.49 -0.40 0.42
N LEU A 124 -1.92 -1.10 1.48
CA LEU A 124 -3.11 -0.75 2.25
C LEU A 124 -2.96 0.59 2.99
N SER A 125 -1.78 0.87 3.56
CA SER A 125 -1.47 2.17 4.17
C SER A 125 -1.53 3.32 3.15
N ALA A 126 -1.00 3.12 1.93
CA ALA A 126 -0.99 4.16 0.92
C ALA A 126 -2.40 4.37 0.32
N ALA A 127 -3.16 3.29 0.18
CA ALA A 127 -4.57 3.30 -0.17
C ALA A 127 -5.41 4.05 0.86
N SER A 128 -5.24 3.79 2.16
CA SER A 128 -6.03 4.45 3.22
C SER A 128 -5.79 5.96 3.25
N VAL A 129 -4.54 6.40 3.13
CA VAL A 129 -4.22 7.83 3.03
C VAL A 129 -4.88 8.46 1.80
N THR A 130 -4.81 7.80 0.65
CA THR A 130 -5.45 8.28 -0.59
C THR A 130 -6.95 8.44 -0.38
N GLN A 131 -7.62 7.42 0.14
CA GLN A 131 -9.07 7.39 0.38
C GLN A 131 -9.52 8.49 1.35
N VAL A 132 -8.91 8.56 2.54
CA VAL A 132 -9.35 9.47 3.60
C VAL A 132 -9.09 10.92 3.21
N VAL A 133 -7.91 11.22 2.65
CA VAL A 133 -7.59 12.60 2.23
C VAL A 133 -8.55 13.08 1.14
N SER A 134 -8.83 12.24 0.14
CA SER A 134 -9.74 12.61 -0.96
C SER A 134 -11.15 12.94 -0.49
N ARG A 135 -11.68 12.16 0.47
CA ARG A 135 -12.99 12.40 1.08
C ARG A 135 -12.98 13.63 1.98
N SER A 136 -11.95 13.80 2.82
CA SER A 136 -11.82 14.95 3.71
C SER A 136 -11.76 16.29 2.95
N CYS A 137 -11.19 16.31 1.74
CA CYS A 137 -11.24 17.49 0.88
C CYS A 137 -12.67 17.84 0.42
N ALA A 138 -13.47 16.84 0.03
CA ALA A 138 -14.86 17.04 -0.39
C ALA A 138 -15.77 17.41 0.79
N GLN A 139 -15.47 16.93 1.99
CA GLN A 139 -16.20 17.24 3.21
C GLN A 139 -15.85 18.61 3.80
N GLY A 140 -14.85 19.31 3.26
CA GLY A 140 -14.37 20.58 3.82
C GLY A 140 -13.58 20.44 5.12
N HIS A 141 -13.18 19.22 5.51
CA HIS A 141 -12.35 18.98 6.69
C HIS A 141 -10.90 19.49 6.53
N LEU A 142 -10.47 19.77 5.30
CA LEU A 142 -9.14 20.29 5.02
C LEU A 142 -9.23 21.64 4.28
N THR A 143 -8.69 22.69 4.87
CA THR A 143 -8.71 24.05 4.29
C THR A 143 -7.84 24.22 3.04
N ARG A 144 -6.87 23.32 2.82
CA ARG A 144 -5.88 23.42 1.71
C ARG A 144 -6.27 22.65 0.45
N CYS A 145 -7.49 22.11 0.41
CA CYS A 145 -8.07 21.48 -0.76
C CYS A 145 -9.59 21.69 -0.75
N SER A 146 -10.20 21.57 -1.92
CA SER A 146 -11.65 21.58 -2.12
C SER A 146 -12.07 20.29 -2.80
N CYS A 147 -13.37 20.12 -3.07
CA CYS A 147 -13.85 19.08 -3.97
C CYS A 147 -13.26 19.21 -5.38
N ASP A 148 -13.24 18.09 -6.08
CA ASP A 148 -12.83 18.05 -7.48
C ASP A 148 -14.01 18.35 -8.39
N ASN A 149 -14.04 19.57 -8.90
CA ASN A 149 -14.98 20.01 -9.94
C ASN A 149 -14.37 19.89 -11.34
N THR A 150 -13.20 19.27 -11.53
CA THR A 150 -12.55 19.21 -12.86
C THR A 150 -13.22 18.23 -13.81
N ALA A 151 -14.10 17.36 -13.32
CA ALA A 151 -15.03 16.61 -14.16
C ALA A 151 -16.17 17.49 -14.71
N SER A 152 -16.31 18.74 -14.25
CA SER A 152 -17.32 19.67 -14.72
C SER A 152 -17.06 20.09 -16.17
N ALA A 153 -17.87 19.51 -17.05
CA ALA A 153 -18.21 19.95 -18.40
C ALA A 153 -17.08 19.94 -19.44
N THR A 154 -16.96 18.82 -20.16
CA THR A 154 -16.63 18.93 -21.59
C THR A 154 -17.77 19.70 -22.30
N PRO A 155 -17.52 20.46 -23.37
CA PRO A 155 -18.58 21.14 -24.14
C PRO A 155 -19.70 20.19 -24.64
N ALA A 156 -19.39 18.89 -24.75
CA ALA A 156 -20.36 17.85 -25.09
C ALA A 156 -21.31 17.47 -23.94
N ASP A 157 -20.89 17.62 -22.68
CA ASP A 157 -21.72 17.37 -21.51
C ASP A 157 -22.71 18.51 -21.24
N SER A 158 -22.41 19.74 -21.68
CA SER A 158 -23.30 20.91 -21.52
C SER A 158 -24.64 20.78 -22.25
N ARG A 159 -24.74 19.88 -23.25
CA ARG A 159 -25.96 19.59 -24.03
C ARG A 159 -26.80 18.44 -23.47
N ARG A 160 -26.39 17.80 -22.37
CA ARG A 160 -27.11 16.66 -21.78
C ARG A 160 -28.12 17.14 -20.72
N ALA A 161 -29.22 16.42 -20.56
CA ALA A 161 -30.23 16.68 -19.53
C ALA A 161 -29.72 16.60 -18.08
N TRP A 162 -28.50 16.09 -17.87
CA TRP A 162 -27.84 16.01 -16.57
C TRP A 162 -26.61 16.92 -16.54
N ARG A 163 -26.40 17.60 -15.42
CA ARG A 163 -25.28 18.53 -15.22
C ARG A 163 -24.27 17.96 -14.23
N TRP A 164 -22.99 18.23 -14.47
CA TRP A 164 -21.96 18.02 -13.44
C TRP A 164 -22.23 18.98 -12.28
N GLY A 165 -22.22 18.46 -11.06
CA GLY A 165 -22.49 19.25 -9.85
C GLY A 165 -22.37 18.40 -8.58
N GLY A 166 -22.54 19.03 -7.43
CA GLY A 166 -22.28 18.39 -6.13
C GLY A 166 -20.79 18.39 -5.75
N CYS A 167 -20.48 17.81 -4.59
CA CYS A 167 -19.16 17.86 -3.97
C CYS A 167 -18.48 16.49 -4.07
N GLY A 168 -17.70 16.26 -5.14
CA GLY A 168 -17.01 14.98 -5.38
C GLY A 168 -15.68 14.83 -4.64
N ASP A 169 -15.30 13.58 -4.37
CA ASP A 169 -14.04 13.22 -3.73
C ASP A 169 -12.85 13.75 -4.53
N ASN A 170 -11.91 14.45 -3.88
CA ASN A 170 -10.71 14.97 -4.55
C ASN A 170 -9.61 13.90 -4.67
N VAL A 171 -9.85 12.92 -5.54
CA VAL A 171 -8.97 11.77 -5.79
C VAL A 171 -7.56 12.22 -6.20
N ARG A 172 -7.49 13.23 -7.07
CA ARG A 172 -6.22 13.78 -7.55
C ARG A 172 -5.36 14.37 -6.42
N TYR A 173 -5.98 15.09 -5.49
CA TYR A 173 -5.26 15.64 -4.33
C TYR A 173 -4.79 14.54 -3.38
N GLY A 174 -5.67 13.57 -3.05
CA GLY A 174 -5.34 12.43 -2.21
C GLY A 174 -4.18 11.60 -2.78
N GLN A 175 -4.23 11.28 -4.08
CA GLN A 175 -3.15 10.60 -4.79
C GLN A 175 -1.83 11.37 -4.68
N LYS A 176 -1.82 12.66 -5.03
CA LYS A 176 -0.59 13.49 -4.97
C LYS A 176 0.00 13.55 -3.56
N LEU A 177 -0.85 13.63 -2.53
CA LEU A 177 -0.39 13.67 -1.16
C LEU A 177 0.18 12.32 -0.70
N ALA A 178 -0.49 11.21 -1.04
CA ALA A 178 0.00 9.87 -0.76
C ALA A 178 1.32 9.59 -1.48
N GLU A 179 1.45 9.95 -2.76
CA GLU A 179 2.71 9.83 -3.51
C GLU A 179 3.84 10.65 -2.85
N ARG A 180 3.55 11.84 -2.34
CA ARG A 180 4.54 12.64 -1.59
C ARG A 180 4.99 11.96 -0.32
N PHE A 181 4.11 11.22 0.36
CA PHE A 181 4.45 10.49 1.57
C PHE A 181 5.24 9.22 1.25
N PHE A 182 4.66 8.29 0.51
CA PHE A 182 5.24 6.96 0.36
C PHE A 182 6.37 6.89 -0.68
N ILE A 183 6.39 7.80 -1.65
CA ILE A 183 7.30 7.76 -2.81
C ILE A 183 8.30 8.92 -2.78
N GLY A 184 7.96 10.03 -2.12
CA GLY A 184 8.83 11.20 -2.00
C GLY A 184 8.78 12.17 -3.17
N LYS A 185 7.71 12.17 -3.99
CA LYS A 185 7.54 13.17 -5.06
C LYS A 185 7.55 14.60 -4.49
N ARG A 186 8.52 15.42 -4.88
CA ARG A 186 8.49 16.88 -4.63
C ARG A 186 7.44 17.54 -5.53
N LYS A 187 6.90 18.68 -5.08
CA LYS A 187 5.99 19.52 -5.88
C LYS A 187 6.68 20.13 -7.11
N ASP A 188 8.00 20.25 -7.09
CA ASP A 188 8.75 20.99 -8.10
C ASP A 188 9.29 20.06 -9.19
N GLY A 189 8.35 19.53 -9.98
CA GLY A 189 8.59 19.25 -11.39
C GLY A 189 8.27 20.47 -12.26
N ARG A 190 8.27 21.69 -11.69
CA ARG A 190 8.27 22.90 -12.51
C ARG A 190 9.60 22.91 -13.25
N LYS A 191 9.53 22.75 -14.57
CA LYS A 191 10.62 23.01 -15.49
C LYS A 191 11.22 24.36 -15.07
N LYS A 192 12.45 24.37 -14.56
CA LYS A 192 13.17 25.65 -14.45
C LYS A 192 13.24 26.20 -15.87
N GLU A 193 13.02 27.49 -16.03
CA GLU A 193 13.10 28.15 -17.33
C GLU A 193 14.46 27.80 -17.96
N GLY A 194 14.45 27.21 -19.16
CA GLY A 194 15.65 26.69 -19.84
C GLY A 194 16.01 25.20 -19.63
N GLN A 195 15.41 24.47 -18.67
CA GLN A 195 15.71 23.03 -18.51
C GLN A 195 14.97 22.16 -19.53
N THR A 196 15.65 21.24 -20.20
CA THR A 196 15.01 20.28 -21.11
C THR A 196 14.22 19.22 -20.32
N SER A 197 13.18 18.66 -20.95
CA SER A 197 12.42 17.53 -20.38
C SER A 197 13.29 16.29 -20.13
N ALA A 198 14.45 16.18 -20.79
CA ALA A 198 15.42 15.11 -20.59
C ALA A 198 16.28 15.35 -19.34
N GLU A 199 16.75 16.58 -19.12
CA GLU A 199 17.55 16.96 -17.93
C GLU A 199 16.70 16.93 -16.65
N LEU A 200 15.45 17.39 -16.71
CA LEU A 200 14.53 17.27 -15.57
C LEU A 200 14.23 15.80 -15.24
N LYS A 201 14.11 14.94 -16.26
CA LYS A 201 13.96 13.49 -16.06
C LYS A 201 15.23 12.86 -15.49
N ALA A 202 16.41 13.26 -15.96
CA ALA A 202 17.71 12.79 -15.47
C ALA A 202 17.95 13.23 -14.01
N ALA A 203 17.70 14.50 -13.67
CA ALA A 203 17.85 15.02 -12.31
C ALA A 203 16.89 14.33 -11.32
N VAL A 204 15.63 14.08 -11.71
CA VAL A 204 14.68 13.34 -10.88
C VAL A 204 15.02 11.85 -10.81
N SER A 205 15.59 11.26 -11.87
CA SER A 205 16.09 9.88 -11.88
C SER A 205 17.34 9.71 -11.00
N GLN A 206 18.18 10.74 -10.90
CA GLN A 206 19.41 10.73 -10.11
C GLN A 206 19.15 10.99 -8.62
N GLU A 207 18.10 11.74 -8.27
CA GLU A 207 17.64 11.92 -6.89
C GLU A 207 16.90 10.68 -6.33
N TYR A 208 16.31 9.85 -7.20
CA TYR A 208 15.65 8.56 -6.86
C TYR A 208 16.66 7.44 -6.52
N SER A 209 17.88 7.51 -7.06
CA SER A 209 18.99 6.56 -6.80
C SER A 209 19.74 6.87 -5.49
N ARG A 210 19.02 7.18 -4.39
CA ARG A 210 19.63 7.42 -3.07
C ARG A 210 19.38 6.31 -2.05
N SER A 211 18.59 5.30 -2.38
CA SER A 211 18.52 4.06 -1.61
C SER A 211 19.00 2.90 -2.48
N ARG A 212 20.21 2.38 -2.16
CA ARG A 212 20.73 1.12 -2.71
C ARG A 212 19.94 -0.10 -2.20
N ASP A 213 19.04 0.08 -1.23
CA ASP A 213 18.26 -1.00 -0.64
C ASP A 213 17.08 -1.38 -1.53
N PHE A 214 17.17 -2.59 -2.08
CA PHE A 214 16.17 -3.20 -2.97
C PHE A 214 14.81 -3.34 -2.29
N LYS A 215 14.77 -3.62 -0.98
CA LYS A 215 13.50 -3.67 -0.22
C LYS A 215 12.75 -2.36 -0.31
N SER A 216 13.49 -1.25 -0.27
CA SER A 216 12.89 0.08 -0.26
C SER A 216 12.26 0.45 -1.61
N GLN A 217 12.81 -0.08 -2.71
CA GLN A 217 12.21 0.03 -4.05
C GLN A 217 10.90 -0.76 -4.15
N ILE A 218 10.87 -1.95 -3.54
CA ILE A 218 9.65 -2.78 -3.47
C ILE A 218 8.57 -2.12 -2.61
N ASP A 219 8.94 -1.55 -1.46
CA ASP A 219 8.00 -0.83 -0.59
C ASP A 219 7.34 0.34 -1.35
N VAL A 220 8.11 1.07 -2.17
CA VAL A 220 7.60 2.14 -3.06
C VAL A 220 6.66 1.60 -4.12
N HIS A 221 7.03 0.50 -4.79
CA HIS A 221 6.18 -0.15 -5.79
C HIS A 221 4.84 -0.57 -5.19
N ASN A 222 4.86 -1.25 -4.04
CA ASN A 222 3.64 -1.73 -3.38
C ASN A 222 2.75 -0.57 -2.91
N ALA A 223 3.34 0.50 -2.34
CA ALA A 223 2.60 1.70 -2.01
C ALA A 223 1.95 2.33 -3.26
N CYS A 224 2.64 2.30 -4.40
CA CYS A 224 2.10 2.78 -5.65
C CYS A 224 0.89 1.99 -6.13
N VAL A 225 0.96 0.65 -6.07
CA VAL A 225 -0.17 -0.23 -6.39
C VAL A 225 -1.37 0.15 -5.53
N GLY A 226 -1.17 0.32 -4.22
CA GLY A 226 -2.21 0.78 -3.28
C GLY A 226 -2.88 2.10 -3.66
N ILE A 227 -2.08 3.12 -3.99
CA ILE A 227 -2.57 4.44 -4.43
C ILE A 227 -3.40 4.30 -5.70
N LYS A 228 -2.90 3.54 -6.69
CA LYS A 228 -3.59 3.31 -7.96
C LYS A 228 -4.91 2.58 -7.76
N THR A 229 -4.94 1.52 -6.95
CA THR A 229 -6.16 0.74 -6.69
C THR A 229 -7.31 1.63 -6.22
N VAL A 230 -7.04 2.55 -5.29
CA VAL A 230 -8.05 3.51 -4.82
C VAL A 230 -8.38 4.54 -5.89
N ALA A 231 -7.37 5.13 -6.54
CA ALA A 231 -7.59 6.17 -7.53
C ALA A 231 -8.39 5.68 -8.75
N SER A 232 -8.18 4.44 -9.20
CA SER A 232 -8.92 3.83 -10.30
C SER A 232 -10.30 3.34 -9.91
N ALA A 233 -10.58 3.14 -8.61
CA ALA A 233 -11.89 2.70 -8.13
C ALA A 233 -12.92 3.86 -8.09
N ALA A 234 -12.46 5.10 -8.25
CA ALA A 234 -13.32 6.26 -8.29
C ALA A 234 -14.32 6.17 -9.46
N LYS A 235 -15.60 6.31 -9.16
CA LYS A 235 -16.68 6.20 -10.15
C LYS A 235 -17.59 7.41 -10.11
N LYS A 236 -18.20 7.69 -11.26
CA LYS A 236 -19.26 8.70 -11.35
C LYS A 236 -20.50 8.18 -10.60
N THR A 237 -20.94 8.93 -9.61
CA THR A 237 -22.16 8.69 -8.85
C THR A 237 -23.14 9.83 -9.13
N CYS A 238 -24.44 9.52 -9.23
CA CYS A 238 -25.46 10.49 -9.58
C CYS A 238 -26.64 10.41 -8.61
N LYS A 239 -27.24 11.56 -8.29
CA LYS A 239 -28.53 11.65 -7.58
C LYS A 239 -29.59 12.23 -8.50
N CYS A 240 -30.70 11.50 -8.62
CA CYS A 240 -31.89 11.92 -9.36
C CYS A 240 -32.78 12.80 -8.50
N HIS A 241 -33.37 13.83 -9.10
CA HIS A 241 -34.24 14.79 -8.40
C HIS A 241 -35.30 15.38 -9.34
N GLY A 242 -35.74 14.62 -10.34
CA GLY A 242 -36.89 14.99 -11.17
C GLY A 242 -38.23 14.78 -10.45
N PRO A 243 -39.35 15.22 -11.06
CA PRO A 243 -40.70 15.01 -10.52
C PRO A 243 -40.91 13.56 -10.12
N SER A 244 -41.49 13.35 -8.94
CA SER A 244 -41.76 12.02 -8.34
C SER A 244 -40.52 11.10 -8.23
N GLY A 245 -39.31 11.66 -8.10
CA GLY A 245 -38.07 10.89 -8.00
C GLY A 245 -37.51 10.40 -9.33
N SER A 246 -38.04 10.88 -10.45
CA SER A 246 -37.53 10.54 -11.79
C SER A 246 -36.08 11.02 -12.01
N CYS A 247 -35.36 10.33 -12.89
CA CYS A 247 -33.97 10.66 -13.26
C CYS A 247 -33.85 11.59 -14.48
N VAL A 248 -34.95 12.24 -14.89
CA VAL A 248 -34.96 13.21 -16.02
C VAL A 248 -33.93 14.31 -15.79
N MET A 249 -33.86 14.82 -14.56
CA MET A 249 -32.76 15.64 -14.08
C MET A 249 -31.99 14.90 -12.99
N LYS A 250 -30.67 14.93 -13.10
CA LYS A 250 -29.75 14.36 -12.12
C LYS A 250 -28.45 15.14 -12.08
N THR A 251 -27.84 15.12 -10.90
CA THR A 251 -26.55 15.75 -10.61
C THR A 251 -25.55 14.65 -10.31
N CYS A 252 -24.38 14.72 -10.92
CA CYS A 252 -23.36 13.68 -10.80
C CYS A 252 -22.01 14.24 -10.35
N TRP A 253 -21.31 13.47 -9.52
CA TRP A 253 -19.97 13.75 -9.02
C TRP A 253 -19.10 12.49 -9.01
N ILE A 254 -17.78 12.66 -8.87
CA ILE A 254 -16.85 11.54 -8.68
C ILE A 254 -16.87 11.15 -7.21
N GLN A 255 -16.97 9.85 -6.94
CA GLN A 255 -17.01 9.30 -5.58
C GLN A 255 -16.22 8.00 -5.49
N LEU A 256 -15.43 7.87 -4.42
CA LEU A 256 -14.74 6.64 -4.08
C LEU A 256 -15.72 5.65 -3.43
N PRO A 257 -15.65 4.35 -3.75
CA PRO A 257 -16.46 3.33 -3.09
C PRO A 257 -16.08 3.19 -1.61
N ALA A 258 -16.84 2.38 -0.87
CA ALA A 258 -16.44 1.98 0.48
C ALA A 258 -15.02 1.39 0.47
N PHE A 259 -14.21 1.72 1.48
CA PHE A 259 -12.79 1.34 1.48
C PHE A 259 -12.57 -0.18 1.49
N ILE A 260 -13.56 -0.94 1.97
CA ILE A 260 -13.53 -2.41 1.94
C ILE A 260 -13.33 -2.95 0.52
N ALA A 261 -13.97 -2.36 -0.51
CA ALA A 261 -13.83 -2.82 -1.89
C ALA A 261 -12.39 -2.68 -2.42
N SER A 262 -11.73 -1.56 -2.10
CA SER A 262 -10.31 -1.37 -2.39
C SER A 262 -9.44 -2.34 -1.59
N GLY A 263 -9.81 -2.60 -0.33
CA GLY A 263 -9.14 -3.55 0.54
C GLY A 263 -9.21 -5.00 0.03
N GLU A 264 -10.37 -5.46 -0.41
CA GLU A 264 -10.58 -6.78 -1.02
C GLU A 264 -9.79 -6.93 -2.32
N THR A 265 -9.74 -5.87 -3.14
CA THR A 265 -8.89 -5.84 -4.34
C THR A 265 -7.42 -6.02 -3.96
N LEU A 266 -6.92 -5.29 -2.95
CA LEU A 266 -5.56 -5.45 -2.45
C LEU A 266 -5.31 -6.82 -1.82
N LYS A 267 -6.33 -7.42 -1.19
CA LYS A 267 -6.26 -8.76 -0.60
C LYS A 267 -6.11 -9.84 -1.68
N SER A 268 -6.85 -9.72 -2.77
CA SER A 268 -6.65 -10.57 -3.96
C SER A 268 -5.24 -10.41 -4.54
N LEU A 269 -4.74 -9.17 -4.62
CA LEU A 269 -3.37 -8.88 -5.05
C LEU A 269 -2.30 -9.48 -4.12
N TYR A 270 -2.56 -9.54 -2.81
CA TYR A 270 -1.70 -10.21 -1.84
C TYR A 270 -1.63 -11.72 -2.10
N GLN A 271 -2.77 -12.38 -2.33
CA GLN A 271 -2.85 -13.82 -2.59
C GLN A 271 -2.09 -14.24 -3.86
N ARG A 272 -2.10 -13.38 -4.89
CA ARG A 272 -1.38 -13.61 -6.16
C ARG A 272 -0.05 -12.84 -6.27
N SER A 273 0.47 -12.33 -5.16
CA SER A 273 1.70 -11.54 -5.16
C SER A 273 2.88 -12.35 -5.70
N SER A 274 3.85 -11.66 -6.30
CA SER A 274 4.97 -12.31 -7.00
C SER A 274 6.31 -12.03 -6.33
N LEU A 275 7.22 -13.01 -6.39
CA LEU A 275 8.60 -12.85 -5.97
C LEU A 275 9.35 -11.87 -6.90
N GLY A 276 9.77 -10.74 -6.35
CA GLY A 276 10.64 -9.77 -7.01
C GLY A 276 12.04 -10.34 -7.14
N ARG A 277 12.58 -10.33 -8.36
CA ARG A 277 13.95 -10.76 -8.62
C ARG A 277 14.88 -9.55 -8.69
N THR A 278 16.04 -9.64 -8.04
CA THR A 278 17.17 -8.72 -8.23
C THR A 278 17.86 -9.08 -9.54
N ILE A 279 18.12 -8.08 -10.39
CA ILE A 279 19.04 -8.23 -11.53
C ILE A 279 20.36 -7.57 -11.15
N ASN A 280 21.45 -8.33 -11.20
CA ASN A 280 22.79 -7.77 -11.04
C ASN A 280 23.10 -6.90 -12.28
N GLU A 281 23.62 -5.70 -12.04
CA GLU A 281 24.07 -4.70 -13.02
C GLU A 281 24.98 -5.31 -14.10
N ALA A 282 25.84 -6.26 -13.72
CA ALA A 282 26.75 -6.98 -14.62
C ALA A 282 26.05 -7.91 -15.65
N GLN A 283 24.82 -8.34 -15.41
CA GLN A 283 24.06 -9.16 -16.37
C GLN A 283 23.34 -8.32 -17.43
N ILE A 284 23.22 -7.00 -17.22
CA ILE A 284 22.52 -6.08 -18.11
C ILE A 284 23.45 -5.57 -19.22
N THR A 285 24.74 -5.37 -18.91
CA THR A 285 25.74 -4.85 -19.85
C THR A 285 26.20 -5.91 -20.86
N ASN A 286 26.28 -7.18 -20.48
CA ASN A 286 26.77 -8.26 -21.35
C ASN A 286 25.78 -8.75 -22.41
N ARG A 287 24.53 -8.27 -22.44
CA ARG A 287 23.56 -8.60 -23.50
C ARG A 287 23.42 -7.53 -24.58
N ALA A 288 24.19 -6.44 -24.51
CA ALA A 288 24.20 -5.38 -25.51
C ALA A 288 25.34 -5.50 -26.55
N SER A 289 26.21 -6.50 -26.42
CA SER A 289 27.23 -6.80 -27.43
C SER A 289 26.64 -7.73 -28.49
N ARG A 290 26.20 -7.14 -29.62
CA ARG A 290 25.97 -7.91 -30.85
C ARG A 290 27.23 -8.75 -31.14
N PRO A 291 27.13 -10.06 -31.45
CA PRO A 291 28.28 -10.79 -31.97
C PRO A 291 28.70 -10.14 -33.29
N ARG A 292 29.88 -9.54 -33.29
CA ARG A 292 30.56 -9.10 -34.52
C ARG A 292 31.11 -10.40 -35.14
N TYR A 293 30.43 -10.94 -36.14
CA TYR A 293 30.95 -12.10 -36.88
C TYR A 293 32.31 -11.72 -37.50
N PRO A 294 33.36 -12.53 -37.32
CA PRO A 294 34.59 -12.37 -38.10
C PRO A 294 34.26 -12.68 -39.57
N ARG A 295 34.62 -11.77 -40.47
CA ARG A 295 34.73 -12.09 -41.90
C ARG A 295 35.98 -12.95 -42.04
N THR A 296 35.82 -14.24 -42.30
CA THR A 296 36.90 -15.10 -42.78
C THR A 296 36.68 -15.39 -44.25
N SER A 297 37.58 -14.86 -45.06
CA SER A 297 37.83 -15.21 -46.46
C SER A 297 38.30 -16.66 -46.57
N GLY A 298 37.77 -17.38 -47.56
CA GLY A 298 38.47 -18.47 -48.24
C GLY A 298 38.51 -19.86 -47.57
N ASP A 299 37.80 -20.78 -48.20
CA ASP A 299 38.36 -22.00 -48.83
C ASP A 299 37.82 -23.39 -48.39
N ARG A 300 37.80 -24.24 -49.43
CA ARG A 300 37.29 -25.59 -49.74
C ARG A 300 37.15 -26.67 -48.64
N ARG A 301 36.02 -27.41 -48.79
CA ARG A 301 35.90 -28.87 -49.02
C ARG A 301 36.57 -29.83 -48.01
N LEU A 302 35.77 -30.67 -47.33
CA LEU A 302 35.79 -32.15 -47.42
C LEU A 302 34.97 -32.86 -46.31
N LYS A 303 34.50 -34.06 -46.65
CA LYS A 303 33.63 -35.02 -45.94
C LYS A 303 34.28 -35.62 -44.68
N GLY A 304 33.46 -36.14 -43.75
CA GLY A 304 33.89 -37.27 -42.91
C GLY A 304 33.17 -37.51 -41.56
N ARG A 305 32.25 -38.47 -41.56
CA ARG A 305 31.92 -39.53 -40.57
C ARG A 305 32.34 -39.43 -39.07
N GLY A 306 31.34 -39.75 -38.22
CA GLY A 306 31.43 -40.62 -37.02
C GLY A 306 31.69 -39.88 -35.70
N GLY A 307 31.05 -40.14 -34.56
CA GLY A 307 30.18 -41.21 -34.08
C GLY A 307 29.46 -40.81 -32.77
N GLY A 308 28.62 -41.72 -32.24
CA GLY A 308 27.57 -41.50 -31.22
C GLY A 308 27.96 -40.81 -29.90
N THR A 309 27.00 -40.31 -29.12
CA THR A 309 26.27 -41.18 -28.17
C THR A 309 25.04 -40.49 -27.54
N ARG A 310 24.01 -41.32 -27.29
CA ARG A 310 23.02 -41.34 -26.20
C ARG A 310 22.20 -40.10 -25.80
N ARG A 311 20.88 -40.33 -25.87
CA ARG A 311 19.76 -39.57 -25.30
C ARG A 311 19.92 -39.24 -23.82
N SER A 312 19.57 -38.01 -23.45
CA SER A 312 18.87 -37.70 -22.19
C SER A 312 18.14 -36.35 -22.29
N GLY A 313 16.87 -36.34 -21.88
CA GLY A 313 16.22 -35.17 -21.30
C GLY A 313 15.83 -34.01 -22.21
N ARG A 314 14.64 -34.10 -22.83
CA ARG A 314 13.95 -32.96 -23.47
C ARG A 314 13.42 -32.02 -22.38
N GLN A 315 14.26 -31.11 -21.87
CA GLN A 315 13.82 -30.09 -20.93
C GLN A 315 13.12 -28.97 -21.72
N ARG A 316 11.79 -28.89 -21.59
CA ARG A 316 10.98 -27.81 -22.16
C ARG A 316 11.52 -26.47 -21.68
N SER A 317 12.09 -25.70 -22.61
CA SER A 317 12.56 -24.34 -22.37
C SER A 317 11.37 -23.44 -22.01
N ILE A 318 11.28 -23.07 -20.74
CA ILE A 318 10.40 -22.00 -20.26
C ILE A 318 10.95 -20.70 -20.86
N ARG A 319 10.22 -20.13 -21.84
CA ARG A 319 10.49 -18.80 -22.38
C ARG A 319 10.47 -17.77 -21.24
N ASN A 320 11.65 -17.36 -20.78
CA ASN A 320 11.81 -16.26 -19.84
C ASN A 320 11.56 -14.92 -20.58
N ASN A 321 10.32 -14.44 -20.55
CA ASN A 321 10.00 -13.05 -20.89
C ASN A 321 10.48 -12.14 -19.75
N ILE A 322 11.68 -11.58 -19.92
CA ILE A 322 12.29 -10.63 -18.97
C ILE A 322 11.71 -9.24 -19.28
N LEU A 323 10.69 -8.83 -18.52
CA LEU A 323 10.12 -7.48 -18.59
C LEU A 323 10.95 -6.51 -17.73
N LYS A 324 11.42 -5.44 -18.36
CA LYS A 324 12.12 -4.32 -17.71
C LYS A 324 11.10 -3.34 -17.15
N VAL A 325 11.06 -3.17 -15.83
CA VAL A 325 10.26 -2.12 -15.20
C VAL A 325 11.15 -0.89 -14.99
N SER A 326 10.74 0.25 -15.56
CA SER A 326 11.32 1.55 -15.21
C SER A 326 10.69 2.03 -13.92
N SER A 327 11.50 2.43 -12.95
CA SER A 327 11.08 3.09 -11.70
C SER A 327 10.43 4.48 -11.88
N GLU A 328 9.83 4.76 -13.03
CA GLU A 328 9.08 5.98 -13.27
C GLU A 328 7.67 5.92 -12.62
N ARG A 329 7.67 6.26 -11.34
CA ARG A 329 6.82 7.37 -10.85
C ARG A 329 5.32 7.08 -10.77
N CYS A 330 4.87 5.89 -10.39
CA CYS A 330 3.43 5.55 -10.36
C CYS A 330 2.67 5.74 -11.68
N VAL A 331 3.37 5.95 -12.79
CA VAL A 331 2.73 6.16 -14.07
C VAL A 331 2.69 4.82 -14.81
N SER A 332 1.53 4.49 -15.36
CA SER A 332 1.39 3.49 -16.41
C SER A 332 2.41 3.80 -17.51
N GLN A 333 3.38 2.93 -17.78
CA GLN A 333 4.31 3.15 -18.88
C GLN A 333 3.53 3.37 -20.20
N ARG A 334 3.73 4.53 -20.81
CA ARG A 334 4.05 4.61 -22.24
C ARG A 334 5.50 5.03 -22.34
N GLY A 335 6.37 4.05 -22.62
CA GLY A 335 7.74 4.24 -23.12
C GLY A 335 8.76 4.91 -22.19
N GLY A 336 9.65 4.12 -21.59
CA GLY A 336 10.86 4.64 -20.94
C GLY A 336 11.76 3.51 -20.43
N LYS A 337 13.01 3.46 -20.89
CA LYS A 337 14.04 2.49 -20.48
C LYS A 337 14.70 2.98 -19.17
N GLY A 338 14.58 2.23 -18.09
CA GLY A 338 15.18 2.51 -16.78
C GLY A 338 15.07 1.31 -15.84
N TRP A 339 15.89 1.28 -14.78
CA TRP A 339 16.08 0.18 -13.82
C TRP A 339 14.83 -0.12 -12.95
N GLY A 340 14.60 -1.39 -12.57
CA GLY A 340 13.52 -1.78 -11.64
C GLY A 340 13.32 -3.29 -11.37
N VAL A 341 12.45 -3.55 -10.38
CA VAL A 341 12.04 -4.86 -9.86
C VAL A 341 11.20 -5.63 -10.89
N LEU A 342 11.44 -6.94 -11.06
CA LEU A 342 10.64 -7.83 -11.92
C LEU A 342 9.24 -8.07 -11.30
N GLY A 343 8.17 -7.59 -11.95
CA GLY A 343 6.77 -7.81 -11.56
C GLY A 343 5.76 -7.02 -12.41
N ASP A 344 4.51 -7.48 -12.46
CA ASP A 344 3.40 -6.74 -13.12
C ASP A 344 3.14 -5.41 -12.37
N PRO A 345 3.05 -4.25 -13.05
CA PRO A 345 2.74 -2.95 -12.44
C PRO A 345 1.45 -2.89 -11.62
N SER A 346 0.58 -3.88 -11.79
CA SER A 346 -0.69 -4.05 -11.07
C SER A 346 -0.61 -5.07 -9.93
N GLN A 347 0.52 -5.75 -9.73
CA GLN A 347 0.70 -6.78 -8.70
C GLN A 347 1.58 -6.31 -7.54
N LEU A 348 1.31 -6.88 -6.36
CA LEU A 348 2.20 -6.73 -5.20
C LEU A 348 3.43 -7.62 -5.37
N VAL A 349 4.56 -7.13 -4.86
CA VAL A 349 5.86 -7.78 -5.00
C VAL A 349 6.52 -7.95 -3.63
N TYR A 350 7.18 -9.10 -3.42
CA TYR A 350 7.91 -9.43 -2.18
C TYR A 350 9.28 -10.05 -2.50
N LEU A 351 10.17 -10.17 -1.51
CA LEU A 351 11.50 -10.78 -1.65
C LEU A 351 11.65 -12.09 -0.90
N ASP A 352 11.08 -12.12 0.30
CA ASP A 352 11.27 -13.21 1.22
C ASP A 352 9.96 -13.99 1.32
N ALA A 353 10.03 -15.32 1.35
CA ALA A 353 8.85 -16.14 1.61
C ALA A 353 8.32 -15.88 3.03
N SER A 354 7.01 -15.92 3.22
CA SER A 354 6.38 -15.74 4.53
C SER A 354 6.93 -16.76 5.55
N PRO A 355 7.22 -16.34 6.79
CA PRO A 355 7.61 -17.26 7.84
C PRO A 355 6.43 -18.17 8.23
N ASN A 356 6.72 -19.26 8.92
CA ASN A 356 5.66 -20.13 9.44
C ASN A 356 4.88 -19.43 10.58
N PHE A 357 3.70 -18.89 10.27
CA PHE A 357 2.81 -18.23 11.23
C PHE A 357 1.96 -19.18 12.08
N CYS A 358 2.00 -20.48 11.84
CA CYS A 358 1.29 -21.47 12.67
C CYS A 358 1.80 -21.46 14.12
N TYR A 359 3.11 -21.26 14.27
CA TYR A 359 3.79 -21.27 15.56
C TYR A 359 4.24 -19.85 15.95
N LYS A 360 4.32 -19.61 17.25
CA LYS A 360 4.84 -18.36 17.80
C LYS A 360 6.27 -18.15 17.30
N ASN A 361 6.53 -16.99 16.70
CA ASN A 361 7.84 -16.65 16.17
C ASN A 361 8.13 -15.15 16.38
N LYS A 362 9.29 -14.68 15.90
CA LYS A 362 9.66 -13.26 16.05
C LYS A 362 8.72 -12.30 15.29
N TYR A 363 8.00 -12.76 14.28
CA TYR A 363 7.14 -12.01 13.37
C TYR A 363 5.63 -12.17 13.65
N GLY A 364 5.20 -13.06 14.55
CA GLY A 364 3.80 -13.30 14.85
C GLY A 364 3.56 -14.18 16.09
N PRO A 365 2.37 -14.10 16.70
CA PRO A 365 2.05 -14.80 17.94
C PRO A 365 1.80 -16.31 17.77
N GLY A 366 1.61 -16.81 16.54
CA GLY A 366 1.14 -18.17 16.28
C GLY A 366 -0.38 -18.24 16.11
N THR A 367 -0.93 -19.43 15.80
CA THR A 367 -2.38 -19.62 15.60
C THR A 367 -3.10 -20.36 16.72
N ARG A 368 -2.37 -20.87 17.72
CA ARG A 368 -2.97 -21.50 18.91
C ARG A 368 -3.87 -20.52 19.66
N GLY A 369 -5.06 -20.98 20.05
CA GLY A 369 -6.06 -20.16 20.74
C GLY A 369 -6.82 -19.18 19.85
N ARG A 370 -6.64 -19.23 18.52
CA ARG A 370 -7.40 -18.37 17.61
C ARG A 370 -8.77 -18.96 17.28
N SER A 371 -9.78 -18.08 17.25
CA SER A 371 -11.09 -18.40 16.70
C SER A 371 -11.00 -18.69 15.19
N CYS A 372 -11.76 -19.68 14.74
CA CYS A 372 -11.89 -20.05 13.34
C CYS A 372 -13.33 -20.46 13.00
N GLU A 373 -13.63 -20.57 11.72
CA GLU A 373 -14.94 -20.97 11.23
C GLU A 373 -14.88 -22.37 10.60
N LYS A 374 -15.71 -23.28 11.13
CA LYS A 374 -15.77 -24.68 10.70
C LYS A 374 -16.17 -24.76 9.22
N GLY A 375 -15.43 -25.55 8.45
CA GLY A 375 -15.66 -25.71 7.00
C GLY A 375 -15.16 -24.56 6.12
N GLN A 376 -14.77 -23.42 6.70
CA GLN A 376 -14.26 -22.27 5.94
C GLN A 376 -12.78 -21.99 6.23
N SER A 377 -12.42 -21.75 7.49
CA SER A 377 -11.08 -21.24 7.85
C SER A 377 -10.33 -22.08 8.88
N CYS A 378 -10.99 -22.99 9.60
CA CYS A 378 -10.31 -23.80 10.62
C CYS A 378 -9.17 -24.67 10.06
N SER A 379 -9.33 -25.24 8.86
CA SER A 379 -8.29 -26.05 8.22
C SER A 379 -7.00 -25.26 7.97
N ASP A 380 -7.14 -24.01 7.52
CA ASP A 380 -6.00 -23.16 7.15
C ASP A 380 -5.37 -22.46 8.35
N VAL A 381 -6.19 -21.93 9.27
CA VAL A 381 -5.74 -21.19 10.45
C VAL A 381 -5.14 -22.13 11.49
N CYS A 382 -5.74 -23.29 11.74
CA CYS A 382 -5.25 -24.22 12.76
C CYS A 382 -4.08 -25.10 12.28
N CYS A 383 -3.68 -24.98 11.01
CA CYS A 383 -2.53 -25.68 10.44
C CYS A 383 -2.54 -27.20 10.66
N GLY A 384 -3.73 -27.82 10.55
CA GLY A 384 -3.90 -29.26 10.72
C GLY A 384 -3.87 -29.78 12.16
N ARG A 385 -3.71 -28.92 13.19
CA ARG A 385 -3.74 -29.35 14.61
C ARG A 385 -5.14 -29.66 15.15
N GLY A 386 -6.17 -29.38 14.35
CA GLY A 386 -7.56 -29.40 14.79
C GLY A 386 -7.94 -28.17 15.64
N TYR A 387 -9.16 -28.19 16.14
CA TYR A 387 -9.76 -27.13 16.94
C TYR A 387 -10.60 -27.73 18.06
N ASP A 388 -10.68 -27.03 19.18
CA ASP A 388 -11.62 -27.29 20.26
C ASP A 388 -12.96 -26.63 19.93
N THR A 389 -14.05 -27.29 20.32
CA THR A 389 -15.41 -26.75 20.17
C THR A 389 -15.92 -26.42 21.56
N SER A 390 -16.32 -25.17 21.77
CA SER A 390 -17.00 -24.73 22.98
C SER A 390 -18.34 -24.11 22.62
N VAL A 391 -19.29 -24.16 23.54
CA VAL A 391 -20.59 -23.52 23.38
C VAL A 391 -20.60 -22.27 24.25
N ALA A 392 -20.99 -21.14 23.68
CA ALA A 392 -21.09 -19.88 24.41
C ALA A 392 -22.40 -19.17 24.09
N GLU A 393 -22.96 -18.50 25.10
CA GLU A 393 -24.08 -17.59 24.90
C GLU A 393 -23.54 -16.27 24.36
N VAL A 394 -23.86 -15.96 23.10
CA VAL A 394 -23.45 -14.75 22.41
C VAL A 394 -24.61 -13.78 22.41
N THR A 395 -24.40 -12.60 22.98
CA THR A 395 -25.36 -11.50 22.92
C THR A 395 -25.02 -10.61 21.72
N GLU A 396 -25.96 -10.43 20.81
CA GLU A 396 -25.79 -9.54 19.65
C GLU A 396 -27.03 -8.65 19.46
N PRO A 397 -26.84 -7.43 18.93
CA PRO A 397 -27.96 -6.55 18.61
C PRO A 397 -28.83 -7.18 17.52
N CYS A 398 -30.12 -7.32 17.81
CA CYS A 398 -31.12 -7.94 16.96
C CYS A 398 -32.38 -7.08 16.90
N LYS A 399 -33.28 -7.39 15.95
CA LYS A 399 -34.59 -6.74 15.83
C LYS A 399 -34.51 -5.20 15.87
N CYS A 400 -33.48 -4.64 15.22
CA CYS A 400 -33.22 -3.23 15.20
C CYS A 400 -34.35 -2.46 14.48
N ARG A 401 -34.83 -1.39 15.10
CA ARG A 401 -35.84 -0.49 14.53
C ARG A 401 -35.32 0.94 14.53
N VAL A 402 -35.60 1.65 13.44
CA VAL A 402 -35.37 3.10 13.38
C VAL A 402 -36.53 3.77 14.09
N VAL A 403 -36.26 4.47 15.19
CA VAL A 403 -37.31 5.09 16.03
C VAL A 403 -37.69 6.47 15.51
N TRP A 404 -36.68 7.25 15.12
CA TRP A 404 -36.80 8.55 14.47
C TRP A 404 -35.48 8.87 13.75
N CYS A 405 -35.45 9.88 12.89
CA CYS A 405 -34.30 10.15 12.02
C CYS A 405 -32.97 10.17 12.81
N CYS A 406 -32.12 9.19 12.47
CA CYS A 406 -30.77 8.89 12.95
C CYS A 406 -30.61 8.08 14.25
N GLU A 407 -31.67 7.65 14.92
CA GLU A 407 -31.57 6.76 16.09
C GLU A 407 -32.06 5.34 15.76
N VAL A 408 -31.17 4.36 15.89
CA VAL A 408 -31.48 2.93 15.76
C VAL A 408 -31.51 2.30 17.14
N LYS A 409 -32.67 1.79 17.56
CA LYS A 409 -32.80 1.01 18.78
C LYS A 409 -32.83 -0.48 18.42
N CYS A 410 -31.88 -1.23 18.97
CA CYS A 410 -31.83 -2.68 18.85
C CYS A 410 -32.17 -3.32 20.19
N LEU A 411 -32.78 -4.50 20.14
CA LEU A 411 -32.85 -5.38 21.30
C LEU A 411 -31.54 -6.17 21.37
N ASN A 412 -31.14 -6.58 22.57
CA ASN A 412 -30.04 -7.52 22.74
C ASN A 412 -30.63 -8.93 22.72
N CYS A 413 -30.33 -9.71 21.68
CA CYS A 413 -30.70 -11.12 21.65
C CYS A 413 -29.52 -11.95 22.11
N THR A 414 -29.75 -12.84 23.06
CA THR A 414 -28.82 -13.92 23.35
C THR A 414 -29.15 -15.12 22.47
N ARG A 415 -28.10 -15.75 21.94
CA ARG A 415 -28.22 -17.07 21.32
C ARG A 415 -27.06 -17.95 21.73
N VAL A 416 -27.32 -19.24 21.79
CA VAL A 416 -26.28 -20.26 21.99
C VAL A 416 -25.55 -20.46 20.66
N ALA A 417 -24.23 -20.26 20.65
CA ALA A 417 -23.39 -20.41 19.48
C ALA A 417 -22.21 -21.35 19.76
N GLU A 418 -21.87 -22.18 18.78
CA GLU A 418 -20.63 -22.96 18.80
C GLU A 418 -19.45 -22.06 18.42
N LEU A 419 -18.40 -22.08 19.23
CA LEU A 419 -17.14 -21.39 19.02
C LEU A 419 -16.04 -22.43 18.77
N TYR A 420 -15.28 -22.24 17.70
CA TYR A 420 -14.16 -23.12 17.34
C TYR A 420 -12.84 -22.41 17.58
N THR A 421 -11.96 -23.03 18.35
CA THR A 421 -10.67 -22.45 18.74
C THR A 421 -9.52 -23.38 18.39
N CYS A 422 -8.51 -22.90 17.67
CA CYS A 422 -7.37 -23.73 17.25
C CYS A 422 -6.56 -24.25 18.45
N LYS A 423 -6.19 -25.54 18.38
CA LYS A 423 -5.37 -26.24 19.38
C LYS A 423 -3.92 -25.75 19.46
#